data_AF-A0AAJ8KUS4-F1
#
_entry.id   AF-A0AAJ8KUS4-F1
#
_cell.length_a   1.000
_cell.length_b   1.000
_cell.length_c   1.000
_cell.angle_alpha   90.00
_cell.angle_beta   90.00
_cell.angle_gamma   90.00
#
_symmetry.space_group_name_H-M   'P 1'
#
loop_
_entity.id
_entity.type
_entity.pdbx_description
1 polymer ?
#
loop_
_entity_poly.entity_id
_entity_poly.type
_entity_poly.pdbx_seq_one_letter_code
_entity_poly.pdbx_strand_id
1 'polypeptide(L)'
;MAWSIFTNPFASSSKIPDDSSSSTGSKSVAEAIIPTPPAPRVNRFEAILNDEEKNQEIQYPTADEVPGCMRLLDEFLMCYALAPQLRSMYRYGEFRDCTWKWEDFKYCLSLKSEEGDVRRKLWIKRRAEWWAKRRVGGSSEDVWDMRSEPPPNFPPVIPEEVTSENSTT
;
A
#
# COMPACT_ATOMS: atom_id res chain seq x y z
N MET A 1 -44.27 15.69 31.25
CA MET A 1 -45.10 15.76 30.02
C MET A 1 -44.36 16.69 29.06
N ALA A 2 -43.86 16.32 27.90
CA ALA A 2 -44.06 15.17 27.02
C ALA A 2 -42.72 14.79 26.36
N TRP A 3 -42.59 13.52 25.99
CA TRP A 3 -41.44 12.92 25.32
C TRP A 3 -41.55 13.13 23.81
N SER A 4 -40.46 13.56 23.15
CA SER A 4 -40.37 13.59 21.68
C SER A 4 -39.33 12.58 21.20
N ILE A 5 -39.81 11.35 21.06
CA ILE A 5 -39.61 10.37 19.97
C ILE A 5 -38.31 10.46 19.16
N PHE A 6 -37.41 9.51 19.43
CA PHE A 6 -36.42 9.00 18.49
C PHE A 6 -37.14 8.38 17.27
N THR A 7 -36.74 8.76 16.06
CA THR A 7 -37.03 7.99 14.83
C THR A 7 -35.76 7.81 14.02
N ASN A 8 -35.14 6.64 14.15
CA ASN A 8 -34.09 6.13 13.28
C ASN A 8 -34.73 5.63 11.96
N PRO A 9 -34.35 6.15 10.78
CA PRO A 9 -34.87 5.67 9.52
C PRO A 9 -33.83 4.81 8.81
N PHE A 10 -33.42 3.67 9.37
CA PHE A 10 -32.73 2.65 8.58
C PHE A 10 -32.80 1.27 9.22
N ALA A 11 -34.01 0.73 9.30
CA ALA A 11 -34.22 -0.70 9.44
C ALA A 11 -34.80 -1.20 8.11
N SER A 12 -33.99 -1.89 7.33
CA SER A 12 -34.49 -2.71 6.22
C SER A 12 -33.69 -4.01 6.14
N SER A 13 -34.35 -5.07 6.60
CA SER A 13 -34.00 -6.47 6.41
C SER A 13 -34.74 -6.96 5.17
N SER A 14 -34.06 -7.57 4.21
CA SER A 14 -34.58 -8.76 3.51
C SER A 14 -33.61 -9.35 2.47
N LYS A 15 -33.36 -10.65 2.69
CA LYS A 15 -33.34 -11.77 1.73
C LYS A 15 -32.27 -11.80 0.62
N ILE A 16 -31.31 -12.72 0.82
CA ILE A 16 -30.49 -13.36 -0.21
C ILE A 16 -31.26 -14.62 -0.67
N PRO A 17 -31.38 -14.91 -1.97
CA PRO A 17 -31.88 -16.19 -2.44
C PRO A 17 -30.74 -17.22 -2.52
N ASP A 18 -31.02 -18.40 -2.00
CA ASP A 18 -30.27 -19.63 -2.20
C ASP A 18 -30.48 -20.12 -3.64
N ASP A 19 -29.40 -20.43 -4.35
CA ASP A 19 -29.46 -21.34 -5.50
C ASP A 19 -28.43 -22.45 -5.30
N SER A 20 -28.97 -23.62 -4.99
CA SER A 20 -28.29 -24.90 -4.98
C SER A 20 -28.69 -25.65 -6.25
N SER A 21 -27.74 -25.89 -7.15
CA SER A 21 -27.92 -26.85 -8.25
C SER A 21 -26.70 -27.76 -8.43
N SER A 22 -26.96 -28.99 -8.01
CA SER A 22 -26.44 -30.30 -8.40
C SER A 22 -25.48 -30.43 -9.59
N SER A 23 -24.36 -31.12 -9.31
CA SER A 23 -23.74 -32.22 -10.06
C SER A 23 -23.46 -32.10 -11.57
N THR A 24 -22.19 -32.25 -11.97
CA THR A 24 -21.73 -33.40 -12.76
C THR A 24 -20.21 -33.48 -12.74
N GLY A 25 -19.66 -34.67 -12.45
CA GLY A 25 -18.22 -34.89 -12.36
C GLY A 25 -17.55 -35.05 -13.73
N SER A 26 -16.21 -34.90 -13.74
CA SER A 26 -15.32 -35.73 -14.55
C SER A 26 -13.85 -35.51 -14.18
N LYS A 27 -13.22 -36.61 -13.75
CA LYS A 27 -11.89 -37.10 -14.14
C LYS A 27 -10.65 -36.26 -13.80
N SER A 28 -9.98 -36.75 -12.74
CA SER A 28 -8.53 -36.90 -12.59
C SER A 28 -7.68 -36.68 -13.85
N VAL A 29 -6.79 -35.69 -13.77
CA VAL A 29 -5.41 -35.81 -14.25
C VAL A 29 -4.52 -35.30 -13.13
N ALA A 30 -3.76 -36.22 -12.54
CA ALA A 30 -2.74 -35.90 -11.55
C ALA A 30 -1.48 -35.45 -12.30
N GLU A 31 -1.23 -34.15 -12.33
CA GLU A 31 0.08 -33.59 -12.67
C GLU A 31 0.72 -33.11 -11.37
N ALA A 32 1.96 -33.54 -11.14
CA ALA A 32 2.69 -33.35 -9.90
C ALA A 32 3.07 -31.87 -9.70
N ILE A 33 2.17 -31.13 -9.05
CA ILE A 33 2.48 -29.81 -8.48
C ILE A 33 3.35 -30.07 -7.25
N ILE A 34 4.63 -29.68 -7.33
CA ILE A 34 5.48 -29.52 -6.16
C ILE A 34 4.72 -28.60 -5.19
N PRO A 35 4.34 -29.04 -3.99
CA PRO A 35 3.71 -28.14 -3.03
C PRO A 35 4.77 -27.12 -2.64
N THR A 36 4.63 -25.91 -3.15
CA THR A 36 5.20 -24.73 -2.49
C THR A 36 4.82 -24.87 -1.01
N PRO A 37 5.79 -24.79 -0.08
CA PRO A 37 5.46 -24.88 1.33
C PRO A 37 4.33 -23.88 1.60
N PRO A 38 3.23 -24.29 2.26
CA PRO A 38 2.13 -23.38 2.53
C PRO A 38 2.72 -22.22 3.28
N ALA A 39 2.70 -21.04 2.65
CA ALA A 39 3.10 -19.81 3.31
C ALA A 39 2.39 -19.79 4.67
N PRO A 40 3.11 -19.51 5.77
CA PRO A 40 2.44 -19.39 7.06
C PRO A 40 1.25 -18.45 6.87
N ARG A 41 0.08 -18.81 7.40
CA ARG A 41 -1.10 -17.94 7.34
C ARG A 41 -0.92 -16.74 8.27
N VAL A 42 0.13 -15.95 8.06
CA VAL A 42 0.18 -14.57 8.51
C VAL A 42 -0.98 -13.87 7.83
N ASN A 43 -1.71 -13.06 8.59
CA ASN A 43 -2.75 -12.23 7.99
C ASN A 43 -2.07 -11.41 6.87
N ARG A 44 -2.70 -11.24 5.70
CA ARG A 44 -2.13 -10.48 4.57
C ARG A 44 -1.53 -9.14 5.02
N PHE A 45 -2.17 -8.50 6.00
CA PHE A 45 -1.71 -7.29 6.68
C PHE A 45 -0.33 -7.45 7.35
N GLU A 46 -0.07 -8.53 8.07
CA GLU A 46 1.19 -8.79 8.79
C GLU A 46 2.36 -9.02 7.83
N ALA A 47 2.13 -9.74 6.73
CA ALA A 47 3.14 -9.90 5.69
C ALA A 47 3.55 -8.54 5.10
N ILE A 48 2.54 -7.73 4.72
CA ILE A 48 2.73 -6.38 4.19
C ILE A 48 3.44 -5.48 5.20
N LEU A 49 3.08 -5.56 6.49
CA LEU A 49 3.73 -4.78 7.55
C LEU A 49 5.22 -5.10 7.67
N ASN A 50 5.57 -6.39 7.71
CA ASN A 50 6.97 -6.81 7.83
C ASN A 50 7.81 -6.35 6.63
N ASP A 51 7.23 -6.39 5.43
CA ASP A 51 7.90 -5.91 4.22
C ASP A 51 8.05 -4.38 4.23
N GLU A 52 7.03 -3.65 4.67
CA GLU A 52 7.12 -2.20 4.84
C GLU A 52 8.13 -1.80 5.91
N GLU A 53 8.20 -2.51 7.03
CA GLU A 53 9.17 -2.23 8.08
C GLU A 53 10.60 -2.37 7.56
N LYS A 54 10.91 -3.46 6.83
CA LYS A 54 12.20 -3.63 6.15
C LYS A 54 12.49 -2.49 5.16
N ASN A 55 11.51 -2.11 4.34
CA ASN A 55 11.66 -1.01 3.39
C ASN A 55 11.94 0.32 4.10
N GLN A 56 11.26 0.59 5.21
CA GLN A 56 11.44 1.80 6.02
C GLN A 56 12.79 1.80 6.77
N GLU A 57 13.28 0.64 7.23
CA GLU A 57 14.62 0.51 7.82
C GLU A 57 15.73 0.88 6.82
N ILE A 58 15.57 0.47 5.55
CA ILE A 58 16.49 0.81 4.46
C ILE A 58 16.38 2.30 4.08
N GLN A 59 15.18 2.89 4.15
CA GLN A 59 14.98 4.31 3.85
C GLN A 59 15.57 5.25 4.90
N TYR A 60 15.59 4.81 6.16
CA TYR A 60 16.11 5.59 7.28
C TYR A 60 17.16 4.77 8.02
N PRO A 61 18.37 4.51 7.49
CA PRO A 61 19.41 3.73 8.18
C PRO A 61 19.89 4.38 9.49
N THR A 62 19.95 5.71 9.57
CA THR A 62 20.43 6.46 10.74
C THR A 62 19.32 7.28 11.41
N ALA A 63 19.55 7.69 12.67
CA ALA A 63 18.59 8.53 13.40
C ALA A 63 18.50 9.96 12.85
N ASP A 64 19.57 10.46 12.24
CA ASP A 64 19.67 11.82 11.70
C ASP A 64 18.87 11.99 10.40
N GLU A 65 18.66 10.90 9.66
CA GLU A 65 17.85 10.88 8.43
C GLU A 65 16.34 10.92 8.72
N VAL A 66 15.93 10.63 9.95
CA VAL A 66 14.53 10.75 10.36
C VAL A 66 14.16 12.23 10.39
N PRO A 67 13.14 12.63 9.63
CA PRO A 67 12.85 14.03 9.42
C PRO A 67 12.47 14.78 10.70
N GLY A 68 13.02 15.98 10.87
CA GLY A 68 12.71 16.85 12.02
C GLY A 68 11.31 17.45 11.96
N CYS A 69 10.73 17.79 13.12
CA CYS A 69 9.33 18.22 13.21
C CYS A 69 9.03 19.52 12.46
N MET A 70 9.99 20.43 12.33
CA MET A 70 9.83 21.64 11.52
C MET A 70 9.65 21.32 10.04
N ARG A 71 10.42 20.34 9.52
CA ARG A 71 10.27 19.89 8.13
C ARG A 71 8.88 19.33 7.86
N LEU A 72 8.31 18.60 8.82
CA LEU A 72 6.95 18.05 8.73
C LEU A 72 5.89 19.15 8.79
N LEU A 73 6.11 20.19 9.61
CA LEU A 73 5.25 21.36 9.66
C LEU A 73 5.24 22.09 8.31
N ASP A 74 6.41 22.34 7.75
CA ASP A 74 6.55 22.98 6.43
C ASP A 74 5.83 22.17 5.36
N GLU A 75 5.96 20.84 5.39
CA GLU A 75 5.28 19.95 4.46
C GLU A 75 3.75 20.00 4.60
N PHE A 76 3.24 20.13 5.82
CA PHE A 76 1.82 20.36 6.08
C PHE A 76 1.35 21.72 5.55
N LEU A 77 2.09 22.80 5.81
CA LEU A 77 1.75 24.14 5.32
C LEU A 77 1.79 24.21 3.79
N MET A 78 2.77 23.56 3.17
CA MET A 78 2.88 23.46 1.71
C MET A 78 1.75 22.67 1.09
N CYS A 79 1.17 21.69 1.80
CA CYS A 79 -0.03 20.98 1.34
C CYS A 79 -1.25 21.92 1.26
N TYR A 80 -1.39 22.84 2.22
CA TYR A 80 -2.46 23.85 2.26
C TYR A 80 -2.17 25.11 1.44
N ALA A 81 -1.00 25.21 0.80
CA ALA A 81 -0.69 26.36 -0.03
C ALA A 81 -1.73 26.51 -1.17
N LEU A 82 -2.03 27.76 -1.55
CA LEU A 82 -3.08 28.07 -2.52
C LEU A 82 -2.84 27.39 -3.87
N ALA A 83 -1.60 27.39 -4.35
CA ALA A 83 -1.26 26.89 -5.68
C ALA A 83 -1.49 25.36 -5.85
N PRO A 84 -1.04 24.47 -4.95
CA PRO A 84 -1.37 23.04 -5.05
C PRO A 84 -2.86 22.77 -4.82
N GLN A 85 -3.50 23.57 -3.96
CA GLN A 85 -4.89 23.37 -3.60
C GLN A 85 -5.86 23.72 -4.76
N LEU A 86 -5.56 24.77 -5.52
CA LEU A 86 -6.28 25.11 -6.74
C LEU A 86 -6.10 24.03 -7.82
N ARG A 87 -4.91 23.43 -7.94
CA ARG A 87 -4.67 22.33 -8.90
C ARG A 87 -5.49 21.08 -8.54
N SER A 88 -5.62 20.79 -7.25
CA SER A 88 -6.48 19.68 -6.78
C SER A 88 -7.94 19.94 -7.10
N MET A 89 -8.42 21.15 -6.79
CA MET A 89 -9.79 21.54 -7.09
C MET A 89 -10.07 21.46 -8.60
N TYR A 90 -9.13 21.90 -9.43
CA TYR A 90 -9.27 21.79 -10.89
C TYR A 90 -9.30 20.34 -11.40
N ARG A 91 -8.45 19.46 -10.86
CA ARG A 91 -8.32 18.07 -11.35
C ARG A 91 -9.38 17.12 -10.78
N TYR A 92 -9.69 17.25 -9.49
CA TYR A 92 -10.50 16.29 -8.75
C TYR A 92 -11.82 16.90 -8.24
N GLY A 93 -12.00 18.23 -8.31
CA GLY A 93 -13.20 18.90 -7.78
C GLY A 93 -13.23 19.00 -6.25
N GLU A 94 -12.16 18.60 -5.59
CA GLU A 94 -12.03 18.61 -4.13
C GLU A 94 -10.68 19.16 -3.69
N PHE A 95 -10.69 19.68 -2.47
CA PHE A 95 -9.48 20.09 -1.78
C PHE A 95 -8.69 18.86 -1.32
N ARG A 96 -7.35 18.95 -1.34
CA ARG A 96 -6.50 17.83 -0.88
C ARG A 96 -6.70 17.60 0.60
N ASP A 97 -6.85 16.32 0.97
CA ASP A 97 -6.77 15.89 2.36
C ASP A 97 -5.33 15.91 2.85
N CYS A 98 -5.00 16.95 3.63
CA CYS A 98 -3.69 17.14 4.25
C CYS A 98 -3.64 16.68 5.72
N THR A 99 -4.66 15.95 6.19
CA THR A 99 -4.81 15.51 7.59
C THR A 99 -3.68 14.59 8.05
N TRP A 100 -3.27 13.65 7.21
CA TRP A 100 -2.16 12.73 7.50
C TRP A 100 -0.82 13.45 7.72
N LYS A 101 -0.56 14.57 7.02
CA LYS A 101 0.62 15.40 7.27
C LYS A 101 0.59 16.08 8.63
N TRP A 102 -0.59 16.51 9.05
CA TRP A 102 -0.79 17.09 10.37
C TRP A 102 -0.59 16.06 11.48
N GLU A 103 -1.09 14.85 11.27
CA GLU A 103 -0.87 13.74 12.19
C GLU A 103 0.60 13.35 12.29
N ASP A 104 1.36 13.41 11.20
CA ASP A 104 2.81 13.20 11.21
C ASP A 104 3.52 14.26 12.05
N PHE A 105 3.16 15.54 11.88
CA PHE A 105 3.71 16.62 12.70
C PHE A 105 3.41 16.43 14.19
N LYS A 106 2.15 16.16 14.55
CA LYS A 106 1.74 15.91 15.94
C LYS A 106 2.48 14.74 16.56
N TYR A 107 2.66 13.66 15.79
CA TYR A 107 3.40 12.50 16.26
C TYR A 107 4.88 12.82 16.48
N CYS A 108 5.51 13.58 15.59
CA CYS A 108 6.88 14.04 15.78
C CYS A 108 7.03 14.84 17.09
N LEU A 109 6.08 15.73 17.39
CA LEU A 109 6.07 16.46 18.67
C LEU A 109 5.96 15.52 19.88
N SER A 110 5.14 14.46 19.78
CA SER A 110 5.00 13.47 20.85
C SER A 110 6.26 12.64 21.09
N LEU A 111 7.11 12.47 20.06
CA LEU A 111 8.37 11.73 20.15
C LEU A 111 9.58 12.60 20.52
N LYS A 112 9.38 13.90 20.78
CA LYS A 112 10.49 14.84 21.02
C LYS A 112 11.32 14.50 22.26
N SER A 113 10.72 13.86 23.26
CA SER A 113 11.40 13.45 24.50
C SER A 113 12.20 12.16 24.38
N GLU A 114 12.07 11.45 23.27
CA GLU A 114 12.64 10.11 23.08
C GLU A 114 14.07 10.18 22.52
N GLU A 115 14.89 9.18 22.86
CA GLU A 115 16.25 9.06 22.32
C GLU A 115 16.23 8.85 20.79
N GLY A 116 17.29 9.29 20.10
CA GLY A 116 17.35 9.28 18.63
C GLY A 116 17.05 7.92 17.99
N ASP A 117 17.60 6.83 18.55
CA ASP A 117 17.39 5.47 18.03
C ASP A 117 16.00 4.93 18.31
N VAL A 118 15.43 5.22 19.49
CA VAL A 118 14.07 4.79 19.83
C VAL A 118 13.05 5.60 19.04
N ARG A 119 13.26 6.92 18.89
CA ARG A 119 12.48 7.79 17.99
C ARG A 119 12.47 7.26 16.56
N ARG A 120 13.63 6.83 16.05
CA ARG A 120 13.76 6.22 14.71
C ARG A 120 12.89 4.97 14.59
N LYS A 121 13.00 4.03 15.52
CA LYS A 121 12.21 2.78 15.51
C LYS A 121 10.70 3.05 15.57
N LEU A 122 10.29 3.97 16.45
CA LEU A 122 8.89 4.38 16.58
C LEU A 122 8.36 5.10 15.34
N TRP A 123 9.20 5.88 14.66
CA TRP A 123 8.87 6.51 13.39
C TRP A 123 8.68 5.47 12.28
N ILE A 124 9.64 4.56 12.11
CA ILE A 124 9.61 3.47 11.14
C ILE A 124 8.34 2.62 11.31
N LYS A 125 8.06 2.18 12.54
CA LYS A 125 6.89 1.34 12.83
C LYS A 125 5.59 2.00 12.41
N ARG A 126 5.36 3.26 12.82
CA ARG A 126 4.14 3.99 12.45
C ARG A 126 4.03 4.22 10.95
N ARG A 127 5.17 4.49 10.29
CA ARG A 127 5.23 4.71 8.84
C ARG A 127 4.90 3.42 8.08
N ALA A 128 5.44 2.29 8.53
CA ALA A 128 5.14 0.97 8.01
C ALA A 128 3.66 0.61 8.19
N GLU A 129 3.08 0.89 9.36
CA GLU A 129 1.65 0.70 9.61
C GLU A 129 0.75 1.54 8.68
N TRP A 130 1.14 2.80 8.43
CA TRP A 130 0.41 3.68 7.53
C TRP A 130 0.44 3.17 6.08
N TRP A 131 1.62 2.76 5.59
CA TRP A 131 1.77 2.19 4.26
C TRP A 131 1.06 0.85 4.11
N ALA A 132 1.17 -0.02 5.11
CA ALA A 132 0.52 -1.32 5.08
C ALA A 132 -1.00 -1.18 4.96
N LYS A 133 -1.63 -0.31 5.75
CA LYS A 133 -3.08 -0.02 5.64
C LYS A 133 -3.50 0.39 4.23
N ARG A 134 -2.67 1.18 3.54
CA ARG A 134 -2.92 1.58 2.14
C ARG A 134 -2.72 0.45 1.15
N ARG A 135 -1.70 -0.39 1.32
CA ARG A 135 -1.39 -1.50 0.40
C ARG A 135 -2.33 -2.70 0.54
N VAL A 136 -2.99 -2.86 1.68
CA VAL A 136 -3.90 -3.98 1.94
C VAL A 136 -5.09 -4.03 0.98
N GLY A 137 -5.52 -2.89 0.45
CA GLY A 137 -6.67 -2.77 -0.48
C GLY A 137 -6.48 -3.45 -1.84
N GLY A 138 -5.35 -4.10 -2.09
CA GLY A 138 -5.00 -4.70 -3.36
C GLY A 138 -4.42 -3.67 -4.33
N SER A 139 -3.30 -4.02 -4.95
CA SER A 139 -2.61 -3.18 -5.93
C SER A 139 -2.71 -3.82 -7.31
N SER A 140 -2.55 -3.05 -8.39
CA SER A 140 -2.36 -3.61 -9.73
C SER A 140 -1.12 -4.52 -9.82
N GLU A 141 -0.22 -4.43 -8.83
CA GLU A 141 0.93 -5.31 -8.69
C GLU A 141 0.54 -6.75 -8.37
N ASP A 142 -0.58 -6.98 -7.67
CA ASP A 142 -1.05 -8.32 -7.32
C ASP A 142 -1.42 -9.16 -8.57
N VAL A 143 -1.65 -8.50 -9.71
CA VAL A 143 -1.94 -9.18 -10.98
C VAL A 143 -0.73 -10.00 -11.46
N TRP A 144 0.49 -9.60 -11.09
CA TRP A 144 1.71 -10.29 -11.48
C TRP A 144 1.91 -11.61 -10.72
N ASP A 145 1.39 -11.73 -9.51
CA ASP A 145 1.45 -12.98 -8.73
C ASP A 145 0.68 -14.12 -9.41
N MET A 146 -0.28 -13.80 -10.29
CA MET A 146 -0.99 -14.79 -11.10
C MET A 146 -0.17 -15.33 -12.27
N ARG A 147 0.90 -14.64 -12.69
CA ARG A 147 1.73 -15.05 -13.82
C ARG A 147 2.83 -15.99 -13.34
N SER A 148 2.70 -17.28 -13.63
CA SER A 148 3.72 -18.28 -13.29
C SER A 148 4.92 -18.29 -14.24
N GLU A 149 4.72 -17.93 -15.52
CA GLU A 149 5.75 -18.01 -16.55
C GLU A 149 5.94 -16.67 -17.29
N PRO A 150 7.20 -16.29 -17.61
CA PRO A 150 7.47 -15.11 -18.40
C PRO A 150 6.91 -15.28 -19.83
N PRO A 151 6.47 -14.20 -20.48
CA PRO A 151 6.04 -14.28 -21.87
C PRO A 151 7.20 -14.74 -22.77
N PRO A 152 6.95 -15.55 -23.81
CA PRO A 152 8.00 -15.96 -24.73
C PRO A 152 8.59 -14.73 -25.45
N ASN A 153 9.91 -14.66 -25.56
CA ASN A 153 10.65 -13.58 -26.24
C ASN A 153 10.53 -12.18 -25.58
N PHE A 154 10.70 -12.11 -24.25
CA PHE A 154 10.79 -10.84 -23.51
C PHE A 154 12.09 -10.79 -22.67
N PRO A 155 12.87 -9.70 -22.74
CA PRO A 155 12.73 -8.55 -23.65
C PRO A 155 13.01 -8.96 -25.11
N PRO A 156 12.32 -8.35 -26.10
CA PRO A 156 12.59 -8.65 -27.50
C PRO A 156 14.02 -8.23 -27.81
N VAL A 157 14.81 -9.15 -28.37
CA VAL A 157 16.15 -8.82 -28.87
C VAL A 157 15.96 -7.86 -30.04
N ILE A 158 16.31 -6.59 -29.85
CA ILE A 158 16.36 -5.62 -30.94
C ILE A 158 17.60 -6.00 -31.78
N PRO A 159 17.47 -6.29 -33.08
CA PRO A 159 18.61 -6.55 -33.93
C PRO A 159 19.38 -5.24 -34.23
N GLU A 160 20.13 -4.73 -33.26
CA GLU A 160 21.01 -3.55 -33.36
C GLU A 160 22.41 -3.85 -32.74
N GLU A 161 22.84 -5.11 -32.76
CA GLU A 161 24.22 -5.51 -32.38
C GLU A 161 24.90 -6.33 -33.50
N VAL A 162 24.52 -6.09 -34.76
CA VAL A 162 25.12 -6.76 -35.94
C VAL A 162 26.08 -5.84 -36.73
N THR A 163 26.35 -4.61 -36.28
CA THR A 163 27.18 -3.65 -37.06
C THR A 163 28.46 -3.14 -36.41
N SER A 164 28.83 -3.52 -35.18
CA SER A 164 30.12 -3.09 -34.59
C SER A 164 31.22 -4.16 -34.51
N GLU A 165 30.96 -5.42 -34.88
CA GLU A 165 31.99 -6.48 -34.85
C GLU A 165 32.44 -6.99 -36.23
N ASN A 166 31.86 -6.50 -37.34
CA ASN A 166 32.28 -6.87 -38.71
C ASN A 166 33.04 -5.76 -39.44
N SER A 167 33.75 -4.87 -38.74
CA SER A 167 34.65 -3.90 -39.38
C SER A 167 36.00 -3.84 -38.67
N THR A 168 36.72 -4.96 -38.75
CA THR A 168 38.19 -4.97 -38.79
C THR A 168 38.60 -5.68 -40.07
N THR A 169 38.99 -4.92 -41.10
CA THR A 169 40.08 -5.19 -42.06
C THR A 169 40.22 -3.96 -42.96
#